data_AF-A0A7X0VZ21-F1
#
_entry.id   AF-A0A7X0VZ21-F1
#
_cell.length_a   1.000
_cell.length_b   1.000
_cell.length_c   1.000
_cell.angle_alpha   90.00
_cell.angle_beta   90.00
_cell.angle_gamma   90.00
#
_symmetry.space_group_name_H-M   'P 1'
#
loop_
_entity.id
_entity.type
_entity.pdbx_description
1 polymer ?
#
loop_
_entity_poly.entity_id
_entity_poly.type
_entity_poly.pdbx_seq_one_letter_code
_entity_poly.pdbx_strand_id
1 'polypeptide(L)'
;MSSPFPRLVREAGRLLSLSWKEIYEAKKEELLRIFAEHGDRAYGVWIQQFMAPVCAFLQEKGYRVKDGFNRNDSIERWGPPEERERVAWYVVRDANDTPAGTMLLQVYHSHASFCIPRAPRLLALEATDRETILSALAVSANRVRWDLPQERPVGDEPDRTDRWEYATDVSLGDALRAEDSGGLSSWMLDEALSSWGRYGWELVGVAPSGSETIAFFKRPIRQL
;
A
#
# COMPACT_ATOMS: atom_id res chain seq x y z
N MET A 1 -9.92 10.90 -27.49
CA MET A 1 -8.46 10.96 -27.21
C MET A 1 -8.26 10.44 -25.80
N SER A 2 -7.40 9.43 -25.58
CA SER A 2 -7.12 8.93 -24.23
C SER A 2 -6.51 10.06 -23.39
N SER A 3 -6.95 10.21 -22.13
CA SER A 3 -6.36 11.18 -21.19
C SER A 3 -4.84 10.99 -21.12
N PRO A 4 -4.03 12.07 -21.13
CA PRO A 4 -2.58 11.97 -20.97
C PRO A 4 -2.17 11.57 -19.55
N PHE A 5 -3.09 11.63 -18.58
CA PHE A 5 -2.80 11.46 -17.16
C PHE A 5 -2.23 10.08 -16.78
N PRO A 6 -2.77 8.93 -17.24
CA PRO A 6 -2.17 7.63 -16.93
C PRO A 6 -0.74 7.47 -17.46
N ARG A 7 -0.39 8.15 -18.55
CA ARG A 7 0.97 8.15 -19.08
C ARG A 7 1.92 8.95 -18.18
N LEU A 8 1.48 10.14 -17.74
CA LEU A 8 2.23 10.97 -16.77
C LEU A 8 2.56 10.18 -15.50
N VAL A 9 1.57 9.48 -14.93
CA VAL A 9 1.76 8.67 -13.72
C VAL A 9 2.72 7.50 -13.95
N ARG A 10 2.69 6.84 -15.12
CA ARG A 10 3.67 5.80 -15.45
C ARG A 10 5.09 6.34 -15.57
N GLU A 11 5.27 7.54 -16.14
CA GLU A 11 6.58 8.19 -16.23
C GLU A 11 7.09 8.57 -14.82
N ALA A 12 6.24 9.13 -13.97
CA ALA A 12 6.52 9.36 -12.55
C ALA A 12 6.86 8.06 -11.80
N GLY A 13 6.18 6.95 -12.11
CA GLY A 13 6.43 5.64 -11.50
C GLY A 13 7.84 5.10 -11.77
N ARG A 14 8.42 5.41 -12.95
CA ARG A 14 9.82 5.06 -13.25
C ARG A 14 10.79 5.83 -12.37
N LEU A 15 10.57 7.12 -12.16
CA LEU A 15 11.40 7.91 -11.24
C LEU A 15 11.31 7.39 -9.81
N LEU A 16 10.09 7.10 -9.36
CA LEU A 16 9.87 6.50 -8.03
C LEU A 16 10.63 5.18 -7.88
N SER A 17 10.61 4.29 -8.90
CA SER A 17 11.32 3.00 -8.86
C SER A 17 12.83 3.11 -8.66
N LEU A 18 13.43 4.25 -9.01
CA LEU A 18 14.84 4.54 -8.79
C LEU A 18 15.07 5.20 -7.42
N SER A 19 14.23 6.17 -7.04
CA SER A 19 14.47 6.99 -5.84
C SER A 19 14.18 6.28 -4.52
N TRP A 20 13.17 5.40 -4.46
CA TRP A 20 12.71 4.85 -3.17
C TRP A 20 13.81 4.03 -2.47
N LYS A 21 14.54 3.21 -3.25
CA LYS A 21 15.54 2.28 -2.75
C LYS A 21 16.82 3.02 -2.38
N GLU A 22 17.26 3.94 -3.23
CA GLU A 22 18.42 4.80 -2.96
C GLU A 22 18.23 5.57 -1.65
N ILE A 23 17.06 6.16 -1.43
CA ILE A 23 16.78 6.91 -0.20
C ILE A 23 16.65 5.98 1.01
N TYR A 24 16.03 4.81 0.85
CA TYR A 24 15.95 3.81 1.91
C TYR A 24 17.35 3.39 2.37
N GLU A 25 18.24 3.06 1.43
CA GLU A 25 19.61 2.62 1.72
C GLU A 25 20.46 3.75 2.30
N ALA A 26 20.41 4.95 1.71
CA ALA A 26 21.19 6.09 2.14
C ALA A 26 20.83 6.59 3.56
N LYS A 27 19.59 6.36 4.01
CA LYS A 27 19.08 6.88 5.30
C LYS A 27 18.64 5.79 6.26
N LYS A 28 19.03 4.55 6.00
CA LYS A 28 18.58 3.38 6.76
C LYS A 28 18.76 3.55 8.27
N GLU A 29 19.93 4.00 8.71
CA GLU A 29 20.25 4.20 10.12
C GLU A 29 19.39 5.29 10.77
N GLU A 30 19.21 6.42 10.09
CA GLU A 30 18.34 7.51 10.55
C GLU A 30 16.90 7.04 10.67
N LEU A 31 16.39 6.34 9.65
CA LEU A 31 15.02 5.84 9.63
C LEU A 31 14.78 4.77 10.70
N LEU A 32 15.75 3.88 10.95
CA LEU A 32 15.71 2.91 12.05
C LEU A 32 15.65 3.60 13.42
N ARG A 33 16.45 4.66 13.61
CA ARG A 33 16.41 5.46 14.84
C ARG A 33 15.05 6.15 15.01
N ILE A 34 14.54 6.79 13.97
CA ILE A 34 13.20 7.43 14.00
C ILE A 34 12.13 6.38 14.29
N PHE A 35 12.23 5.17 13.73
CA PHE A 35 11.27 4.11 13.99
C PHE A 35 11.32 3.64 15.45
N ALA A 36 12.52 3.47 16.01
CA ALA A 36 12.68 3.12 17.42
C ALA A 36 12.09 4.19 18.37
N GLU A 37 12.20 5.47 18.01
CA GLU A 37 11.73 6.59 18.84
C GLU A 37 10.24 6.94 18.61
N HIS A 38 9.74 6.74 17.39
CA HIS A 38 8.48 7.32 16.93
C HIS A 38 7.60 6.37 16.10
N GLY A 39 8.00 5.10 15.95
CA GLY A 39 7.28 4.07 15.21
C GLY A 39 7.04 4.46 13.75
N ASP A 40 5.80 4.28 13.29
CA ASP A 40 5.38 4.48 11.89
C ASP A 40 5.66 5.86 11.30
N ARG A 41 5.96 6.87 12.12
CA ARG A 41 6.38 8.19 11.62
C ARG A 41 7.61 8.10 10.72
N ALA A 42 8.48 7.11 10.92
CA ALA A 42 9.62 6.84 10.05
C ALA A 42 9.21 6.61 8.59
N TYR A 43 8.10 5.90 8.35
CA TYR A 43 7.59 5.70 6.99
C TYR A 43 7.12 7.00 6.36
N GLY A 44 6.46 7.88 7.12
CA GLY A 44 6.07 9.20 6.62
C GLY A 44 7.26 10.05 6.21
N VAL A 45 8.34 10.03 7.00
CA VAL A 45 9.61 10.72 6.67
C VAL A 45 10.23 10.15 5.40
N TRP A 46 10.31 8.83 5.28
CA TRP A 46 10.84 8.16 4.09
C TRP A 46 9.99 8.48 2.84
N ILE A 47 8.66 8.43 2.95
CA ILE A 47 7.72 8.77 1.86
C ILE A 47 7.92 10.20 1.37
N GLN A 48 8.01 11.17 2.28
CA GLN A 48 8.23 12.57 1.91
C GLN A 48 9.51 12.74 1.08
N GLN A 49 10.55 11.99 1.40
CA GLN A 49 11.84 12.11 0.74
C GLN A 49 11.85 11.46 -0.65
N PHE A 50 11.31 10.24 -0.81
CA PHE A 50 11.29 9.62 -2.14
C PHE A 50 10.24 10.19 -3.09
N MET A 51 9.20 10.84 -2.56
CA MET A 51 8.23 11.55 -3.37
C MET A 51 8.72 12.93 -3.82
N ALA A 52 9.72 13.53 -3.17
CA ALA A 52 10.27 14.83 -3.57
C ALA A 52 10.68 14.88 -5.08
N PRO A 53 11.48 13.94 -5.63
CA PRO A 53 11.81 13.94 -7.06
C PRO A 53 10.59 13.70 -7.95
N VAL A 54 9.59 12.95 -7.48
CA VAL A 54 8.33 12.72 -8.22
C VAL A 54 7.53 14.02 -8.33
N CYS A 55 7.39 14.76 -7.23
CA CYS A 55 6.72 16.06 -7.21
C CYS A 55 7.43 17.08 -8.09
N ALA A 56 8.77 17.14 -8.05
CA ALA A 56 9.57 18.00 -8.92
C ALA A 56 9.33 17.70 -10.40
N PHE A 57 9.33 16.41 -10.79
CA PHE A 57 9.01 16.00 -12.15
C PHE A 57 7.62 16.46 -12.60
N LEU A 58 6.60 16.33 -11.75
CA LEU A 58 5.25 16.79 -12.09
C LEU A 58 5.21 18.32 -12.30
N GLN A 59 5.91 19.07 -11.46
CA GLN A 59 6.03 20.52 -11.59
C GLN A 59 6.73 20.94 -12.90
N GLU A 60 7.82 20.27 -13.27
CA GLU A 60 8.52 20.50 -14.56
C GLU A 60 7.61 20.23 -15.77
N LYS A 61 6.65 19.32 -15.64
CA LYS A 61 5.65 19.01 -16.67
C LYS A 61 4.43 19.95 -16.66
N GLY A 62 4.43 20.97 -15.79
CA GLY A 62 3.35 21.95 -15.68
C GLY A 62 2.17 21.49 -14.82
N TYR A 63 2.33 20.43 -14.03
CA TYR A 63 1.32 19.96 -13.09
C TYR A 63 1.62 20.40 -11.66
N ARG A 64 0.58 20.51 -10.84
CA ARG A 64 0.68 20.80 -9.41
C ARG A 64 0.13 19.65 -8.60
N VAL A 65 0.82 19.33 -7.52
CA VAL A 65 0.37 18.39 -6.50
C VAL A 65 0.57 19.03 -5.14
N LYS A 66 -0.24 18.62 -4.17
CA LYS A 66 -0.03 19.03 -2.78
C LYS A 66 1.28 18.43 -2.28
N ASP A 67 2.10 19.27 -1.65
CA ASP A 67 3.39 18.84 -1.12
C ASP A 67 3.25 17.92 0.11
N GLY A 68 4.23 17.03 0.24
CA GLY A 68 4.41 16.16 1.40
C GLY A 68 3.43 14.99 1.48
N PHE A 69 3.67 14.12 2.46
CA PHE A 69 2.77 13.03 2.80
C PHE A 69 1.73 13.50 3.83
N ASN A 70 0.44 13.36 3.49
CA ASN A 70 -0.65 13.65 4.40
C ASN A 70 -1.40 12.36 4.76
N ARG A 71 -1.37 11.98 6.04
CA ARG A 71 -2.07 10.78 6.53
C ARG A 71 -3.58 10.85 6.30
N ASN A 72 -4.19 12.04 6.33
CA ASN A 72 -5.63 12.21 6.09
C ASN A 72 -6.02 12.00 4.61
N ASP A 73 -5.03 12.06 3.71
CA ASP A 73 -5.14 11.76 2.29
C ASP A 73 -4.56 10.36 2.00
N SER A 74 -4.75 9.44 2.94
CA SER A 74 -4.37 8.03 2.78
C SER A 74 -5.32 7.10 3.53
N ILE A 75 -5.40 5.86 3.07
CA ILE A 75 -6.02 4.76 3.80
C ILE A 75 -4.96 3.69 4.05
N GLU A 76 -5.06 3.02 5.19
CA GLU A 76 -4.34 1.78 5.43
C GLU A 76 -5.33 0.63 5.24
N ARG A 77 -5.03 -0.27 4.31
CA ARG A 77 -5.81 -1.48 4.01
C ARG A 77 -4.87 -2.69 4.04
N TRP A 78 -5.38 -3.89 4.26
CA TRP A 78 -4.67 -4.83 5.13
C TRP A 78 -3.73 -5.81 4.40
N GLY A 79 -2.80 -6.32 5.21
CA GLY A 79 -2.12 -7.61 5.15
C GLY A 79 -1.72 -7.97 6.60
N PRO A 80 -0.88 -8.97 6.88
CA PRO A 80 -0.40 -9.24 8.24
C PRO A 80 0.41 -8.05 8.81
N PRO A 81 0.69 -8.00 10.14
CA PRO A 81 1.46 -6.90 10.75
C PRO A 81 2.80 -6.59 10.07
N GLU A 82 3.40 -7.57 9.41
CA GLU A 82 4.65 -7.46 8.67
C GLU A 82 4.50 -6.83 7.27
N GLU A 83 3.28 -6.80 6.74
CA GLU A 83 3.00 -6.41 5.35
C GLU A 83 1.66 -5.69 5.27
N ARG A 84 1.55 -4.53 5.93
CA ARG A 84 0.40 -3.64 5.80
C ARG A 84 0.50 -2.81 4.54
N GLU A 85 -0.60 -2.65 3.82
CA GLU A 85 -0.68 -1.77 2.66
C GLU A 85 -1.19 -0.40 3.09
N ARG A 86 -0.53 0.66 2.61
CA ARG A 86 -1.02 2.02 2.69
C ARG A 86 -1.13 2.60 1.29
N VAL A 87 -2.30 3.16 1.00
CA VAL A 87 -2.54 3.89 -0.24
C VAL A 87 -2.78 5.35 0.09
N ALA A 88 -1.83 6.21 -0.29
CA ALA A 88 -1.97 7.65 -0.26
C ALA A 88 -2.44 8.16 -1.63
N TRP A 89 -3.16 9.27 -1.66
CA TRP A 89 -3.58 9.88 -2.92
C TRP A 89 -3.16 11.34 -3.04
N TYR A 90 -2.81 11.71 -4.25
CA TYR A 90 -2.40 13.05 -4.64
C TYR A 90 -3.27 13.49 -5.81
N VAL A 91 -4.18 14.43 -5.56
CA VAL A 91 -4.95 15.06 -6.66
C VAL A 91 -3.98 15.92 -7.45
N VAL A 92 -3.80 15.57 -8.73
CA VAL A 92 -2.91 16.27 -9.65
C VAL A 92 -3.73 17.29 -10.43
N ARG A 93 -3.25 18.53 -10.44
CA ARG A 93 -3.89 19.66 -11.13
C ARG A 93 -3.01 20.13 -12.27
N ASP A 94 -3.63 20.62 -13.34
CA ASP A 94 -2.91 21.25 -14.44
C ASP A 94 -2.49 22.70 -14.10
N ALA A 95 -1.90 23.39 -15.07
CA ALA A 95 -1.46 24.79 -14.93
C ALA A 95 -2.62 25.77 -14.64
N ASN A 96 -3.85 25.40 -15.00
CA ASN A 96 -5.07 26.19 -14.76
C ASN A 96 -5.76 25.80 -13.45
N ASP A 97 -5.09 25.02 -12.59
CA ASP A 97 -5.62 24.47 -11.35
C ASP A 97 -6.79 23.49 -11.53
N THR A 98 -7.00 22.99 -12.75
CA THR A 98 -8.05 22.01 -13.05
C THR A 98 -7.56 20.61 -12.69
N PRO A 99 -8.34 19.80 -11.93
CA PRO A 99 -7.98 18.42 -11.63
C PRO A 99 -7.81 17.58 -12.91
N ALA A 100 -6.61 17.04 -13.11
CA ALA A 100 -6.27 16.17 -14.23
C ALA A 100 -6.51 14.68 -13.92
N GLY A 101 -6.54 14.35 -12.62
CA GLY A 101 -6.73 13.00 -12.09
C GLY A 101 -6.08 12.87 -10.71
N THR A 102 -6.10 11.66 -10.15
CA THR A 102 -5.48 11.32 -8.88
C THR A 102 -4.36 10.31 -9.07
N MET A 103 -3.19 10.64 -8.54
CA MET A 103 -2.05 9.74 -8.45
C MET A 103 -2.09 9.04 -7.10
N LEU A 104 -2.21 7.71 -7.12
CA LEU A 104 -2.18 6.88 -5.92
C LEU A 104 -0.76 6.40 -5.67
N LEU A 105 -0.26 6.56 -4.46
CA LEU A 105 0.96 5.97 -3.97
C LEU A 105 0.61 4.78 -3.09
N GLN A 106 0.92 3.58 -3.55
CA GLN A 106 0.79 2.34 -2.77
C GLN A 106 2.16 2.00 -2.16
N VAL A 107 2.18 1.84 -0.84
CA VAL A 107 3.36 1.47 -0.04
C VAL A 107 2.98 0.26 0.79
N TYR A 108 3.93 -0.63 1.03
CA TYR A 108 3.78 -1.71 2.00
C TYR A 108 4.81 -1.51 3.10
N HIS A 109 4.41 -1.71 4.36
CA HIS A 109 5.26 -1.50 5.53
C HIS A 109 4.92 -2.48 6.66
N SER A 110 5.88 -2.69 7.55
CA SER A 110 5.72 -3.50 8.75
C SER A 110 5.46 -2.60 9.97
N HIS A 111 4.47 -2.96 10.79
CA HIS A 111 4.26 -2.35 12.11
C HIS A 111 5.16 -2.98 13.19
N ALA A 112 5.70 -4.18 12.92
CA ALA A 112 6.55 -4.90 13.87
C ALA A 112 8.02 -4.45 13.82
N SER A 113 8.47 -3.97 12.66
CA SER A 113 9.87 -3.57 12.42
C SER A 113 9.93 -2.56 11.27
N PHE A 114 10.99 -1.75 11.21
CA PHE A 114 11.20 -0.86 10.05
C PHE A 114 11.63 -1.68 8.83
N CYS A 115 10.67 -2.12 8.03
CA CYS A 115 10.88 -2.99 6.88
C CYS A 115 9.96 -2.57 5.73
N ILE A 116 10.51 -2.60 4.50
CA ILE A 116 9.78 -2.33 3.25
C ILE A 116 9.60 -3.67 2.51
N PRO A 117 8.51 -4.43 2.78
CA PRO A 117 8.31 -5.77 2.24
C PRO A 117 8.11 -5.80 0.72
N ARG A 118 7.64 -4.68 0.14
CA ARG A 118 7.42 -4.54 -1.30
C ARG A 118 7.79 -3.14 -1.76
N ALA A 119 8.31 -3.04 -2.99
CA ALA A 119 8.59 -1.76 -3.62
C ALA A 119 7.31 -0.89 -3.70
N PRO A 120 7.39 0.41 -3.35
CA PRO A 120 6.28 1.33 -3.54
C PRO A 120 5.96 1.49 -5.03
N ARG A 121 4.73 1.89 -5.33
CA ARG A 121 4.28 2.09 -6.72
C ARG A 121 3.28 3.22 -6.87
N LEU A 122 3.19 3.73 -8.10
CA LEU A 122 2.21 4.75 -8.48
C LEU A 122 1.15 4.16 -9.40
N LEU A 123 -0.12 4.46 -9.12
CA LEU A 123 -1.28 4.10 -9.94
C LEU A 123 -2.05 5.36 -10.32
N ALA A 124 -2.67 5.36 -11.49
CA ALA A 124 -3.52 6.45 -11.95
C ALA A 124 -4.99 6.13 -11.67
N LEU A 125 -5.72 7.12 -11.16
CA LEU A 125 -7.15 7.08 -10.94
C LEU A 125 -7.78 8.34 -11.56
N GLU A 126 -8.88 8.19 -12.28
CA GLU A 126 -9.56 9.33 -12.92
C GLU A 126 -10.34 10.19 -11.92
N ALA A 127 -10.81 9.60 -10.81
CA ALA A 127 -11.53 10.30 -9.75
C ALA A 127 -10.68 11.39 -9.10
N THR A 128 -11.28 12.54 -8.79
CA THR A 128 -10.57 13.72 -8.25
C THR A 128 -11.18 14.26 -6.97
N ASP A 129 -12.42 13.91 -6.64
CA ASP A 129 -13.06 14.23 -5.37
C ASP A 129 -12.86 13.10 -4.34
N ARG A 130 -12.86 13.48 -3.06
CA ARG A 130 -12.51 12.58 -1.97
C ARG A 130 -13.43 11.36 -1.88
N GLU A 131 -14.74 11.55 -2.02
CA GLU A 131 -15.71 10.46 -1.85
C GLU A 131 -15.57 9.42 -2.97
N THR A 132 -15.42 9.86 -4.22
CA THR A 132 -15.20 8.97 -5.35
C THR A 132 -13.84 8.27 -5.27
N ILE A 133 -12.78 8.95 -4.79
CA ILE A 133 -11.48 8.31 -4.51
C ILE A 133 -11.63 7.20 -3.47
N LEU A 134 -12.29 7.48 -2.34
CA LEU A 134 -12.49 6.48 -1.28
C LEU A 134 -13.33 5.29 -1.75
N SER A 135 -14.37 5.55 -2.55
CA SER A 135 -15.20 4.51 -3.17
C SER A 135 -14.39 3.63 -4.12
N ALA A 136 -13.57 4.24 -4.98
CA ALA A 136 -12.69 3.50 -5.88
C ALA A 136 -11.67 2.65 -5.14
N LEU A 137 -11.10 3.15 -4.03
CA LEU A 137 -10.15 2.42 -3.21
C LEU A 137 -10.78 1.31 -2.37
N ALA A 138 -12.11 1.29 -2.19
CA ALA A 138 -12.81 0.19 -1.54
C ALA A 138 -12.91 -1.06 -2.43
N VAL A 139 -12.57 -0.96 -3.71
CA VAL A 139 -12.50 -2.08 -4.66
C VAL A 139 -11.04 -2.53 -4.77
N SER A 140 -10.74 -3.77 -4.38
CA SER A 140 -9.38 -4.32 -4.38
C SER A 140 -8.74 -4.34 -5.76
N ALA A 141 -9.52 -4.55 -6.83
CA ALA A 141 -9.01 -4.55 -8.22
C ALA A 141 -8.35 -3.21 -8.63
N ASN A 142 -8.78 -2.09 -8.03
CA ASN A 142 -8.18 -0.78 -8.29
C ASN A 142 -6.83 -0.58 -7.61
N ARG A 143 -6.45 -1.48 -6.70
CA ARG A 143 -5.23 -1.40 -5.87
C ARG A 143 -4.27 -2.57 -6.13
N VAL A 144 -4.81 -3.74 -6.46
CA VAL A 144 -4.02 -4.96 -6.73
C VAL A 144 -3.76 -5.08 -8.23
N ARG A 145 -2.49 -4.89 -8.62
CA ARG A 145 -2.01 -5.01 -10.00
C ARG A 145 -1.15 -6.25 -10.15
N TRP A 146 -1.75 -7.32 -10.69
CA TRP A 146 -1.14 -8.63 -10.94
C TRP A 146 -0.18 -8.61 -12.13
N ASP A 147 -0.27 -7.60 -12.99
CA ASP A 147 0.49 -7.42 -14.22
C ASP A 147 1.90 -6.85 -14.00
N LEU A 148 2.29 -6.57 -12.74
CA LEU A 148 3.57 -5.94 -12.41
C LEU A 148 4.49 -6.90 -11.64
N PRO A 149 5.76 -7.04 -12.05
CA PRO A 149 6.73 -7.87 -11.36
C PRO A 149 6.92 -7.40 -9.91
N GLN A 150 6.97 -8.35 -8.98
CA GLN A 150 7.18 -8.09 -7.56
C GLN A 150 8.51 -8.70 -7.11
N GLU A 151 9.45 -7.85 -6.71
CA GLU A 151 10.62 -8.27 -5.94
C GLU A 151 10.21 -8.39 -4.46
N ARG A 152 10.46 -9.56 -3.86
CA ARG A 152 10.05 -9.87 -2.48
C ARG A 152 11.17 -10.61 -1.74
N PRO A 153 11.48 -10.28 -0.48
CA PRO A 153 12.41 -11.05 0.33
C PRO A 153 11.82 -12.43 0.68
N VAL A 154 12.67 -13.46 0.73
CA VAL A 154 12.30 -14.81 1.20
C VAL A 154 12.20 -14.78 2.73
N GLY A 155 11.14 -15.36 3.29
CA GLY A 155 10.95 -15.50 4.73
C GLY A 155 11.32 -16.89 5.23
N ASP A 156 11.84 -16.98 6.46
CA ASP A 156 12.10 -18.23 7.16
C ASP A 156 10.83 -18.84 7.76
N GLU A 157 10.75 -20.18 7.77
CA GLU A 157 9.68 -20.93 8.42
C GLU A 157 9.71 -20.75 9.95
N PRO A 158 8.54 -20.62 10.61
CA PRO A 158 8.48 -20.41 12.05
C PRO A 158 8.78 -21.69 12.84
N ASP A 159 9.55 -21.54 13.92
CA ASP A 159 9.76 -22.58 14.94
C ASP A 159 8.52 -22.73 15.83
N ARG A 160 8.18 -23.96 16.25
CA ARG A 160 6.90 -24.27 16.93
C ARG A 160 6.95 -23.95 18.43
N THR A 161 6.03 -23.11 18.90
CA THR A 161 5.84 -22.79 20.33
C THR A 161 4.39 -22.95 20.79
N ASP A 162 4.16 -23.10 22.10
CA ASP A 162 2.81 -23.24 22.71
C ASP A 162 2.08 -21.90 22.93
N ARG A 163 2.70 -20.77 22.60
CA ARG A 163 2.09 -19.44 22.76
C ARG A 163 1.63 -18.91 21.41
N TRP A 164 0.46 -18.32 21.38
CA TRP A 164 -0.17 -17.81 20.17
C TRP A 164 -0.30 -16.29 20.23
N GLU A 165 -0.07 -15.65 19.09
CA GLU A 165 -0.50 -14.27 18.84
C GLU A 165 -1.66 -14.25 17.85
N TYR A 166 -2.45 -13.17 17.89
CA TYR A 166 -3.71 -13.03 17.16
C TYR A 166 -3.75 -11.71 16.41
N ALA A 167 -4.38 -11.72 15.23
CA ALA A 167 -4.61 -10.56 14.41
C ALA A 167 -5.99 -10.65 13.75
N THR A 168 -6.52 -9.52 13.30
CA THR A 168 -7.77 -9.45 12.54
C THR A 168 -7.52 -8.92 11.13
N ASP A 169 -8.50 -9.04 10.24
CA ASP A 169 -8.54 -8.39 8.92
C ASP A 169 -9.97 -8.01 8.54
N VAL A 170 -10.27 -6.73 8.32
CA VAL A 170 -11.60 -6.29 7.86
C VAL A 170 -11.70 -6.10 6.35
N SER A 171 -10.58 -6.21 5.63
CA SER A 171 -10.49 -6.01 4.18
C SER A 171 -10.51 -7.31 3.37
N LEU A 172 -10.47 -8.48 4.01
CA LEU A 172 -10.72 -9.76 3.32
C LEU A 172 -12.09 -9.73 2.59
N GLY A 173 -13.06 -8.99 3.15
CA GLY A 173 -14.35 -8.73 2.51
C GLY A 173 -14.26 -8.02 1.16
N ASP A 174 -13.23 -7.20 0.91
CA ASP A 174 -13.03 -6.53 -0.39
C ASP A 174 -12.79 -7.57 -1.50
N ALA A 175 -12.04 -8.65 -1.21
CA ALA A 175 -11.79 -9.74 -2.16
C ALA A 175 -13.01 -10.65 -2.39
N LEU A 176 -13.95 -10.66 -1.44
CA LEU A 176 -15.20 -11.42 -1.52
C LEU A 176 -16.31 -10.67 -2.26
N ARG A 177 -16.15 -9.35 -2.51
CA ARG A 177 -17.09 -8.59 -3.31
C ARG A 177 -16.99 -9.05 -4.76
N ALA A 178 -18.06 -9.68 -5.24
CA ALA A 178 -18.15 -10.08 -6.63
C ALA A 178 -18.09 -8.85 -7.53
N GLU A 179 -17.06 -8.74 -8.36
CA GLU A 179 -17.19 -8.04 -9.63
C GLU A 179 -17.95 -8.94 -10.58
N ASP A 180 -18.73 -8.38 -11.52
CA ASP A 180 -19.53 -9.12 -12.51
C ASP A 180 -18.73 -10.15 -13.33
N SER A 181 -17.39 -10.10 -13.26
CA SER A 181 -16.45 -11.11 -13.74
C SER A 181 -15.99 -12.05 -12.62
N GLY A 182 -16.78 -13.09 -12.32
CA GLY A 182 -16.57 -14.06 -11.23
C GLY A 182 -15.25 -14.86 -11.21
N GLY A 183 -14.29 -14.60 -12.10
CA GLY A 183 -12.93 -15.16 -12.07
C GLY A 183 -11.92 -14.33 -11.26
N LEU A 184 -12.10 -13.01 -11.18
CA LEU A 184 -11.13 -12.11 -10.52
C LEU A 184 -11.20 -12.18 -8.98
N SER A 185 -12.37 -12.47 -8.41
CA SER A 185 -12.58 -12.52 -6.96
C SER A 185 -11.83 -13.69 -6.28
N SER A 186 -11.78 -14.88 -6.91
CA SER A 186 -11.10 -16.05 -6.34
C SER A 186 -9.60 -15.80 -6.17
N TRP A 187 -8.94 -15.18 -7.15
CA TRP A 187 -7.49 -14.91 -7.08
C TRP A 187 -7.13 -13.79 -6.12
N MET A 188 -7.99 -12.77 -6.00
CA MET A 188 -7.79 -11.72 -5.00
C MET A 188 -7.86 -12.28 -3.58
N LEU A 189 -8.75 -13.25 -3.35
CA LEU A 189 -8.82 -13.96 -2.08
C LEU A 189 -7.57 -14.81 -1.83
N ASP A 190 -7.10 -15.54 -2.85
CA ASP A 190 -5.88 -16.35 -2.75
C ASP A 190 -4.64 -15.49 -2.44
N GLU A 191 -4.47 -14.34 -3.12
CA GLU A 191 -3.34 -13.44 -2.84
C GLU A 191 -3.46 -12.81 -1.44
N ALA A 192 -4.67 -12.44 -1.03
CA ALA A 192 -4.91 -11.93 0.32
C ALA A 192 -4.53 -12.97 1.37
N LEU A 193 -5.07 -14.19 1.30
CA LEU A 193 -4.77 -15.27 2.26
C LEU A 193 -3.29 -15.71 2.20
N SER A 194 -2.69 -15.74 1.00
CA SER A 194 -1.26 -16.06 0.85
C SER A 194 -0.37 -15.04 1.55
N SER A 195 -0.76 -13.76 1.57
CA SER A 195 0.00 -12.74 2.30
C SER A 195 0.09 -13.08 3.79
N TRP A 196 -1.02 -13.52 4.40
CA TRP A 196 -1.08 -13.96 5.80
C TRP A 196 -0.26 -15.25 6.02
N GLY A 197 -0.51 -16.28 5.22
CA GLY A 197 0.14 -17.59 5.35
C GLY A 197 1.67 -17.54 5.28
N ARG A 198 2.24 -16.64 4.46
CA ARG A 198 3.70 -16.44 4.35
C ARG A 198 4.39 -16.04 5.64
N TYR A 199 3.68 -15.36 6.55
CA TYR A 199 4.22 -14.97 7.86
C TYR A 199 3.76 -15.92 8.96
N GLY A 200 3.30 -17.13 8.59
CA GLY A 200 2.86 -18.18 9.51
C GLY A 200 1.46 -17.96 10.09
N TRP A 201 0.69 -16.99 9.59
CA TRP A 201 -0.66 -16.74 10.07
C TRP A 201 -1.65 -17.75 9.50
N GLU A 202 -2.44 -18.34 10.40
CA GLU A 202 -3.52 -19.27 10.10
C GLU A 202 -4.87 -18.56 10.28
N LEU A 203 -5.75 -18.67 9.27
CA LEU A 203 -7.13 -18.20 9.39
C LEU A 203 -7.89 -19.11 10.38
N VAL A 204 -8.48 -18.53 11.42
CA VAL A 204 -9.24 -19.28 12.45
C VAL A 204 -10.73 -19.03 12.42
N GLY A 205 -11.17 -17.94 11.82
CA GLY A 205 -12.59 -17.61 11.74
C GLY A 205 -12.85 -16.41 10.87
N VAL A 206 -14.08 -16.32 10.39
CA VAL A 206 -14.61 -15.17 9.64
C VAL A 206 -15.99 -14.86 10.22
N ALA A 207 -16.23 -13.59 10.55
CA ALA A 207 -17.51 -13.13 11.09
C ALA A 207 -17.97 -11.85 10.37
N PRO A 208 -19.26 -11.70 10.08
CA PRO A 208 -19.81 -10.43 9.61
C PRO A 208 -19.85 -9.41 10.76
N SER A 209 -19.59 -8.14 10.45
CA SER A 209 -19.74 -7.00 11.36
C SER A 209 -20.29 -5.81 10.60
N GLY A 210 -21.61 -5.59 10.68
CA GLY A 210 -22.30 -4.58 9.88
C GLY A 210 -22.16 -4.86 8.37
N SER A 211 -21.64 -3.90 7.62
CA SER A 211 -21.35 -4.04 6.18
C SER A 211 -19.97 -4.64 5.89
N GLU A 212 -19.22 -5.03 6.91
CA GLU A 212 -17.85 -5.51 6.80
C GLU A 212 -17.74 -7.00 7.15
N THR A 213 -16.67 -7.62 6.68
CA THR A 213 -16.30 -9.01 7.02
C THR A 213 -15.00 -8.97 7.79
N ILE A 214 -14.99 -9.50 9.02
CA ILE A 214 -13.81 -9.60 9.88
C ILE A 214 -13.28 -11.02 9.83
N ALA A 215 -12.06 -11.19 9.33
CA ALA A 215 -11.29 -12.41 9.45
C ALA A 215 -10.41 -12.35 10.69
N PHE A 216 -10.21 -13.49 11.34
CA PHE A 216 -9.39 -13.67 12.52
C PHE A 216 -8.26 -14.63 12.20
N PHE A 217 -7.04 -14.26 12.57
CA PHE A 217 -5.84 -15.03 12.32
C PHE A 217 -5.09 -15.29 13.63
N LYS A 218 -4.36 -16.40 13.67
CA LYS A 218 -3.41 -16.70 14.75
C LYS A 218 -2.08 -17.21 14.19
N ARG A 219 -1.00 -17.12 14.95
CA ARG A 219 0.23 -17.87 14.69
C ARG A 219 1.00 -18.17 15.98
N PRO A 220 1.92 -19.16 15.97
CA PRO A 220 2.84 -19.37 17.08
C PRO A 220 3.77 -18.16 17.25
N ILE A 221 4.06 -17.77 18.49
CA ILE A 221 5.03 -16.71 18.79
C ILE A 221 6.43 -17.23 18.49
N ARG A 222 7.21 -16.49 17.69
CA ARG A 222 8.64 -16.75 17.49
C ARG A 222 9.40 -16.37 18.77
N GLN A 223 10.19 -17.28 19.34
CA GLN A 223 11.14 -16.89 20.39
C GLN A 223 12.24 -16.04 19.74
N LEU A 224 12.48 -14.85 20.30
CA LEU A 224 13.60 -13.97 19.92
C LEU A 224 14.92 -14.51 20.47
#